data_AF-A0A363TBM8-F1
#
_entry.id   AF-A0A363TBM8-F1
#
_cell.length_a   1.000
_cell.length_b   1.000
_cell.length_c   1.000
_cell.angle_alpha   90.00
_cell.angle_beta   90.00
_cell.angle_gamma   90.00
#
_symmetry.space_group_name_H-M   'P 1'
#
loop_
_entity.id
_entity.type
_entity.pdbx_description
1 polymer ?
#
loop_
_entity_poly.entity_id
_entity_poly.type
_entity_poly.pdbx_seq_one_letter_code
_entity_poly.pdbx_strand_id
1 'polypeptide(L)'
;MNAVKRLLSRLGFKRNSGRMYALDDQAYSVLESLAVREQRSAEDVHAAILADAVEKRNTQDALVACWESLSPREKDVTALTCLWYTNRQIAAILHVSPDTVKGYVRQVLVKFRVHSKDELKMVLRDWDFSQWGSKAQY
;
A
#
# COMPACT_ATOMS: atom_id res chain seq x y z
N MET A 1 -11.53 44.31 -12.80
CA MET A 1 -11.34 43.40 -11.63
C MET A 1 -9.98 42.68 -11.69
N ASN A 2 -8.82 43.37 -11.56
CA ASN A 2 -7.50 42.68 -11.54
C ASN A 2 -6.37 43.42 -10.78
N ALA A 3 -6.66 44.58 -10.17
CA ALA A 3 -5.65 45.32 -9.41
C ALA A 3 -5.30 44.63 -8.08
N VAL A 4 -6.30 44.07 -7.39
CA VAL A 4 -6.11 43.41 -6.08
C VAL A 4 -5.24 42.15 -6.18
N LYS A 5 -5.41 41.32 -7.23
CA LYS A 5 -4.58 40.12 -7.44
C LYS A 5 -3.10 40.44 -7.67
N ARG A 6 -2.78 41.52 -8.40
CA ARG A 6 -1.41 41.96 -8.66
C ARG A 6 -0.75 42.60 -7.44
N LEU A 7 -1.55 43.21 -6.56
CA LEU A 7 -1.05 43.76 -5.29
C LEU A 7 -0.72 42.64 -4.30
N LEU A 8 -1.59 41.62 -4.20
CA LEU A 8 -1.40 40.48 -3.31
C LEU A 8 -0.19 39.61 -3.69
N SER A 9 0.11 39.48 -4.99
CA SER A 9 1.32 38.77 -5.44
C SER A 9 2.62 39.53 -5.15
N ARG A 10 2.58 40.86 -5.10
CA ARG A 10 3.76 41.70 -4.77
C ARG A 10 4.02 41.78 -3.26
N LEU A 11 3.02 41.48 -2.44
CA LEU A 11 3.11 41.42 -0.97
C LEU A 11 3.42 40.00 -0.44
N GLY A 12 3.79 39.06 -1.31
CA GLY A 12 4.17 37.71 -0.89
C GLY A 12 3.00 36.84 -0.44
N PHE A 13 1.75 37.25 -0.67
CA PHE A 13 0.56 36.48 -0.29
C PHE A 13 0.34 35.34 -1.29
N LYS A 14 1.19 34.32 -1.24
CA LYS A 14 0.84 32.99 -1.78
C LYS A 14 -0.31 32.49 -0.93
N ARG A 15 -1.46 32.24 -1.57
CA ARG A 15 -2.64 31.67 -0.94
C ARG A 15 -2.28 30.28 -0.42
N ASN A 16 -1.77 30.22 0.82
CA ASN A 16 -1.44 28.99 1.51
C ASN A 16 -2.76 28.27 1.80
N SER A 17 -3.15 27.41 0.86
CA SER A 17 -4.39 26.63 0.94
C SER A 17 -4.13 25.28 1.58
N GLY A 18 -2.99 25.11 2.26
CA GLY A 18 -2.73 23.98 3.13
C GLY A 18 -3.30 24.28 4.50
N ARG A 19 -4.36 23.59 4.90
CA ARG A 19 -4.72 23.51 6.32
C ARG A 19 -3.49 22.98 7.05
N MET A 20 -2.87 23.84 7.86
CA MET A 20 -1.69 23.55 8.65
C MET A 20 -2.14 22.62 9.78
N TYR A 21 -1.97 21.31 9.60
CA TYR A 21 -2.10 20.38 10.72
C TYR A 21 -0.94 20.67 11.67
N ALA A 22 -1.24 20.89 12.95
CA ALA A 22 -0.20 20.97 13.98
C ALA A 22 0.42 19.56 14.10
N LEU A 23 1.63 19.41 13.59
CA LEU A 23 2.47 18.27 13.93
C LEU A 23 2.87 18.43 15.40
N ASP A 24 2.98 17.32 16.12
CA ASP A 24 3.60 17.37 17.43
C ASP A 24 5.09 17.77 17.31
N ASP A 25 5.65 18.31 18.39
CA ASP A 25 7.03 18.82 18.42
C ASP A 25 8.05 17.73 18.01
N GLN A 26 7.75 16.46 18.30
CA GLN A 26 8.60 15.34 17.94
C GLN A 26 8.63 15.12 16.41
N ALA A 27 7.47 15.03 15.76
CA ALA A 27 7.37 14.87 14.32
C ALA A 27 8.00 16.04 13.57
N TYR A 28 7.82 17.27 14.07
CA TYR A 28 8.47 18.44 13.49
C TYR A 28 9.99 18.37 13.60
N SER A 29 10.53 18.00 14.76
CA SER A 29 11.98 17.85 14.97
C SER A 29 12.60 16.78 14.06
N VAL A 30 11.88 15.67 13.83
CA VAL A 30 12.32 14.60 12.92
C VAL A 30 12.37 15.12 11.48
N LEU A 31 11.33 15.82 11.03
CA LEU A 31 11.29 16.35 9.67
C LEU A 31 12.36 17.43 9.41
N GLU A 32 12.62 18.30 10.38
CA GLU A 32 13.70 19.28 10.30
C GLU A 32 15.07 18.61 10.24
N SER A 33 15.30 17.59 11.08
CA SER A 33 16.55 16.80 11.03
C SER A 33 16.74 16.10 9.68
N LEU A 34 15.64 15.65 9.07
CA LEU A 34 15.64 15.02 7.76
C LEU A 34 15.94 16.02 6.65
N ALA A 35 15.37 17.23 6.72
CA ALA A 35 15.64 18.32 5.78
C ALA A 35 17.11 18.73 5.78
N VAL A 36 17.70 18.88 6.98
CA VAL A 36 19.14 19.15 7.13
C VAL A 36 19.98 18.03 6.54
N ARG A 37 19.65 16.76 6.83
CA ARG A 37 20.39 15.60 6.32
C ARG A 37 20.33 15.47 4.80
N GLU A 38 19.17 15.77 4.21
CA GLU A 38 18.96 15.69 2.75
C GLU A 38 19.39 16.96 1.99
N GLN A 39 19.84 18.02 2.69
CA GLN A 39 20.15 19.33 2.12
C GLN A 39 19.00 19.93 1.30
N ARG A 40 17.77 19.74 1.79
CA ARG A 40 16.54 20.22 1.16
C ARG A 40 15.84 21.22 2.07
N SER A 41 14.96 22.05 1.51
CA SER A 41 14.13 22.93 2.34
C SER A 41 13.18 22.08 3.20
N ALA A 42 12.88 22.55 4.41
CA ALA A 42 11.92 21.88 5.29
C ALA A 42 10.55 21.72 4.60
N GLU A 43 10.09 22.75 3.88
CA GLU A 43 8.84 22.71 3.11
C GLU A 43 8.83 21.58 2.06
N ASP A 44 9.92 21.42 1.30
CA ASP A 44 10.02 20.37 0.27
C ASP A 44 10.05 18.96 0.87
N VAL A 45 10.74 18.78 2.01
CA VAL A 45 10.76 17.49 2.71
C VAL A 45 9.39 17.18 3.31
N HIS A 46 8.74 18.16 3.93
CA HIS A 46 7.39 17.98 4.48
C HIS A 46 6.41 17.56 3.39
N ALA A 47 6.40 18.28 2.26
CA ALA A 47 5.53 17.96 1.13
C ALA A 47 5.82 16.56 0.56
N ALA A 48 7.09 16.19 0.42
CA ALA A 48 7.48 14.87 -0.11
C ALA A 48 7.07 13.73 0.83
N ILE A 49 7.26 13.87 2.14
CA ILE A 49 6.86 12.86 3.13
C ILE A 49 5.34 12.73 3.19
N LEU A 50 4.61 13.84 3.16
CA LEU A 50 3.15 13.80 3.10
C LEU A 50 2.65 13.15 1.81
N ALA A 51 3.28 13.44 0.67
CA ALA A 51 2.95 12.81 -0.61
C ALA A 51 3.18 11.29 -0.57
N ASP A 52 4.34 10.83 -0.10
CA ASP A 52 4.65 9.41 0.07
C ASP A 52 3.68 8.72 1.06
N ALA A 53 3.32 9.39 2.16
CA ALA A 53 2.35 8.85 3.12
C ALA A 53 0.94 8.73 2.52
N VAL A 54 0.51 9.68 1.69
CA VAL A 54 -0.77 9.61 0.97
C VAL A 54 -0.74 8.52 -0.08
N GLU A 55 0.34 8.42 -0.86
CA GLU A 55 0.51 7.38 -1.87
C GLU A 55 0.48 5.98 -1.24
N LYS A 56 1.22 5.77 -0.15
CA LYS A 56 1.19 4.52 0.62
C LYS A 56 -0.21 4.13 1.09
N ARG A 57 -1.00 5.08 1.61
CA ARG A 57 -2.40 4.80 2.01
C ARG A 57 -3.26 4.42 0.81
N ASN A 58 -3.15 5.17 -0.29
CA ASN A 58 -3.90 4.85 -1.51
C ASN A 58 -3.56 3.45 -2.05
N THR A 59 -2.28 3.06 -2.00
CA THR A 59 -1.86 1.69 -2.36
C THR A 59 -2.49 0.68 -1.42
N GLN A 60 -2.43 0.88 -0.10
CA GLN A 60 -3.04 -0.03 0.87
C GLN A 60 -4.55 -0.16 0.66
N ASP A 61 -5.26 0.94 0.44
CA ASP A 61 -6.69 0.95 0.16
C ASP A 61 -7.02 0.17 -1.12
N ALA A 62 -6.20 0.32 -2.16
CA ALA A 62 -6.34 -0.44 -3.40
C ALA A 62 -6.13 -1.95 -3.19
N LEU A 63 -5.19 -2.35 -2.32
CA LEU A 63 -4.98 -3.75 -1.96
C LEU A 63 -6.15 -4.32 -1.17
N VAL A 64 -6.71 -3.56 -0.22
CA VAL A 64 -7.91 -3.93 0.53
C VAL A 64 -9.10 -4.09 -0.41
N ALA A 65 -9.32 -3.14 -1.32
CA ALA A 65 -10.39 -3.23 -2.30
C ALA A 65 -10.21 -4.44 -3.24
N CYS A 66 -8.98 -4.73 -3.67
CA CYS A 66 -8.67 -5.90 -4.48
C CYS A 66 -8.96 -7.20 -3.71
N TRP A 67 -8.52 -7.28 -2.45
CA TRP A 67 -8.80 -8.40 -1.57
C TRP A 67 -10.30 -8.64 -1.40
N GLU A 68 -11.10 -7.58 -1.20
CA GLU A 68 -12.56 -7.73 -1.08
C GLU A 68 -13.25 -8.18 -2.38
N SER A 69 -12.65 -7.89 -3.53
CA SER A 69 -13.14 -8.40 -4.83
C SER A 69 -12.83 -9.87 -5.10
N LEU A 70 -12.00 -10.50 -4.26
CA LEU A 70 -11.72 -11.92 -4.38
C LEU A 70 -12.91 -12.77 -3.92
N SER A 71 -13.21 -13.81 -4.69
CA SER A 71 -14.08 -14.89 -4.24
C SER A 71 -13.48 -15.60 -3.02
N PRO A 72 -14.30 -16.32 -2.21
CA PRO A 72 -13.79 -17.05 -1.05
C PRO A 72 -12.64 -18.01 -1.39
N ARG A 73 -12.72 -18.71 -2.53
CA ARG A 73 -11.64 -19.62 -2.98
C ARG A 73 -10.38 -18.89 -3.42
N GLU A 74 -10.50 -17.73 -4.06
CA GLU A 74 -9.34 -16.90 -4.37
C GLU A 74 -8.68 -16.36 -3.09
N LYS A 75 -9.47 -15.94 -2.08
CA LYS A 75 -8.94 -15.52 -0.77
C LYS A 75 -8.13 -16.63 -0.11
N ASP A 76 -8.67 -17.86 -0.10
CA ASP A 76 -7.97 -19.04 0.45
C ASP A 76 -6.65 -19.32 -0.27
N VAL A 77 -6.66 -19.35 -1.61
CA VAL A 77 -5.45 -19.62 -2.41
C VAL A 77 -4.41 -18.50 -2.25
N THR A 78 -4.85 -17.25 -2.19
CA THR A 78 -3.97 -16.08 -1.99
C THR A 78 -3.28 -16.16 -0.64
N ALA A 79 -4.04 -16.36 0.44
CA ALA A 79 -3.50 -16.48 1.80
C ALA A 79 -2.50 -17.63 1.92
N LEU A 80 -2.84 -18.82 1.42
CA LEU A 80 -1.92 -19.97 1.47
C LEU A 80 -0.67 -19.75 0.61
N THR A 81 -0.78 -19.03 -0.50
CA THR A 81 0.40 -18.64 -1.31
C THR A 81 1.31 -17.70 -0.53
N CYS A 82 0.75 -16.73 0.21
CA CYS A 82 1.51 -15.82 1.06
C CYS A 82 2.14 -16.50 2.28
N LEU A 83 1.54 -17.59 2.76
CA LEU A 83 2.10 -18.48 3.79
C LEU A 83 3.15 -19.49 3.25
N TRP A 84 3.65 -19.29 2.03
CA TRP A 84 4.70 -20.11 1.40
C TRP A 84 4.30 -21.55 1.04
N TYR A 85 3.01 -21.88 1.01
CA TYR A 85 2.57 -23.19 0.52
C TYR A 85 2.76 -23.31 -0.99
N THR A 86 3.19 -24.50 -1.43
CA THR A 86 3.27 -24.85 -2.86
C THR A 86 1.88 -25.14 -3.43
N ASN A 87 1.70 -25.02 -4.75
CA ASN A 87 0.42 -25.31 -5.39
C ASN A 87 -0.09 -26.74 -5.10
N ARG A 88 0.82 -27.71 -4.87
CA ARG A 88 0.46 -29.08 -4.50
C ARG A 88 -0.06 -29.16 -3.05
N GLN A 89 0.58 -28.48 -2.12
CA GLN A 89 0.11 -28.40 -0.73
C GLN A 89 -1.23 -27.67 -0.65
N ILE A 90 -1.37 -26.54 -1.34
CA ILE A 90 -2.64 -25.80 -1.42
C ILE A 90 -3.75 -26.68 -1.98
N ALA A 91 -3.45 -27.44 -3.03
CA ALA A 91 -4.41 -28.37 -3.63
C ALA A 91 -4.87 -29.45 -2.63
N ALA A 92 -3.94 -29.99 -1.83
CA ALA A 92 -4.27 -30.95 -0.78
C ALA A 92 -5.16 -30.31 0.31
N ILE A 93 -4.79 -29.13 0.81
CA ILE A 93 -5.53 -28.39 1.85
C ILE A 93 -6.95 -28.04 1.41
N LEU A 94 -7.11 -27.64 0.15
CA LEU A 94 -8.41 -27.21 -0.39
C LEU A 94 -9.21 -28.35 -1.04
N HIS A 95 -8.68 -29.58 -1.06
CA HIS A 95 -9.25 -30.75 -1.72
C HIS A 95 -9.62 -30.50 -3.20
N VAL A 96 -8.70 -29.89 -3.94
CA VAL A 96 -8.85 -29.61 -5.39
C VAL A 96 -7.63 -30.11 -6.17
N SER A 97 -7.68 -30.05 -7.50
CA SER A 97 -6.51 -30.41 -8.32
C SER A 97 -5.43 -29.29 -8.27
N PRO A 98 -4.13 -29.64 -8.40
CA PRO A 98 -3.06 -28.64 -8.55
C PRO A 98 -3.25 -27.71 -9.75
N ASP A 99 -3.94 -28.17 -10.80
CA ASP A 99 -4.24 -27.35 -11.97
C ASP A 99 -5.32 -26.30 -11.67
N THR A 100 -6.33 -26.67 -10.88
CA THR A 100 -7.34 -25.74 -10.35
C THR A 100 -6.67 -24.63 -9.52
N VAL A 101 -5.71 -24.97 -8.66
CA VAL A 101 -4.93 -23.97 -7.90
C VAL A 101 -4.14 -23.04 -8.84
N LYS A 102 -3.52 -23.57 -9.90
CA LYS A 102 -2.85 -22.72 -10.91
C LYS A 102 -3.83 -21.74 -11.56
N GLY A 103 -5.05 -22.20 -11.84
CA GLY A 103 -6.14 -21.36 -12.35
C GLY A 103 -6.45 -20.20 -11.40
N TYR A 104 -6.68 -20.49 -10.11
CA TYR A 104 -6.93 -19.45 -9.10
C TYR A 104 -5.74 -18.50 -8.93
N VAL A 105 -4.51 -19.01 -8.88
CA VAL A 105 -3.31 -18.16 -8.80
C VAL A 105 -3.26 -17.20 -9.99
N ARG A 106 -3.51 -17.65 -11.22
CA ARG A 106 -3.53 -16.76 -12.40
C ARG A 106 -4.58 -15.66 -12.26
N GLN A 107 -5.79 -16.00 -11.80
CA GLN A 107 -6.87 -15.01 -11.60
C GLN A 107 -6.49 -13.98 -10.52
N VAL A 108 -5.93 -14.44 -9.41
CA VAL A 108 -5.44 -13.58 -8.32
C VAL A 108 -4.34 -12.64 -8.83
N LEU A 109 -3.34 -13.15 -9.53
CA LEU A 109 -2.25 -12.31 -10.09
C LEU A 109 -2.79 -11.22 -11.02
N VAL A 110 -3.78 -11.55 -11.86
CA VAL A 110 -4.46 -10.57 -12.72
C VAL A 110 -5.21 -9.51 -11.90
N LYS A 111 -5.95 -9.90 -10.87
CA LYS A 111 -6.70 -8.97 -10.00
C LYS A 111 -5.77 -8.02 -9.23
N PHE A 112 -4.65 -8.52 -8.72
CA PHE A 112 -3.62 -7.72 -8.05
C PHE A 112 -2.68 -6.98 -9.01
N ARG A 113 -2.80 -7.22 -10.32
CA ARG A 113 -1.95 -6.64 -11.37
C ARG A 113 -0.45 -6.90 -11.15
N VAL A 114 -0.13 -8.10 -10.68
CA VAL A 114 1.25 -8.58 -10.46
C VAL A 114 1.55 -9.73 -11.42
N HIS A 115 2.82 -9.96 -11.71
CA HIS A 115 3.26 -10.94 -12.70
C HIS A 115 3.73 -12.26 -12.10
N SER A 116 4.00 -12.30 -10.79
CA SER A 116 4.55 -13.47 -10.12
C SER A 116 3.98 -13.67 -8.71
N LYS A 117 4.07 -14.91 -8.22
CA LYS A 117 3.72 -15.22 -6.82
C LYS A 117 4.64 -14.49 -5.83
N ASP A 118 5.86 -14.20 -6.23
CA ASP A 118 6.82 -13.51 -5.36
C ASP A 118 6.50 -12.01 -5.27
N GLU A 119 6.07 -11.39 -6.38
CA GLU A 119 5.47 -10.04 -6.34
C GLU A 119 4.21 -10.00 -5.49
N LEU A 120 3.32 -10.99 -5.63
CA LEU A 120 2.10 -11.07 -4.80
C LEU A 120 2.44 -11.13 -3.31
N LYS A 121 3.41 -11.99 -2.92
CA LYS A 121 3.91 -12.07 -1.54
C LYS A 121 4.51 -10.77 -1.06
N MET A 122 5.26 -10.08 -1.91
CA MET A 122 5.91 -8.82 -1.58
C MET A 122 4.90 -7.69 -1.36
N VAL A 123 3.88 -7.60 -2.22
CA VAL A 123 2.80 -6.62 -2.10
C VAL A 123 1.95 -6.86 -0.85
N LEU A 124 1.75 -8.12 -0.47
CA LEU A 124 0.96 -8.52 0.71
C LEU A 124 1.83 -8.88 1.93
N ARG A 125 3.10 -8.45 1.96
CA ARG A 125 4.07 -8.88 2.99
C ARG A 125 3.68 -8.45 4.42
N ASP A 126 2.99 -7.32 4.53
CA ASP A 126 2.61 -6.70 5.80
C ASP A 126 1.22 -7.18 6.28
N TRP A 127 0.61 -8.14 5.57
CA TRP A 127 -0.70 -8.70 5.90
C TRP A 127 -0.58 -9.96 6.77
N ASP A 128 -1.49 -10.12 7.73
CA ASP A 128 -1.58 -11.32 8.55
C ASP A 128 -2.50 -12.37 7.92
N PHE A 129 -1.90 -13.50 7.53
CA PHE A 129 -2.60 -14.67 6.99
C PHE A 129 -2.60 -15.88 7.95
N SER A 130 -2.16 -15.71 9.20
CA SER A 130 -1.97 -16.81 10.16
C SER A 130 -3.20 -17.72 10.32
N GLN A 131 -4.41 -17.17 10.22
CA GLN A 131 -5.67 -17.92 10.31
C GLN A 131 -5.89 -18.98 9.21
N TRP A 132 -5.16 -18.91 8.08
CA TRP A 132 -5.22 -19.94 7.03
C TRP A 132 -4.20 -21.06 7.23
N GLY A 133 -3.12 -20.83 7.98
CA GLY A 133 -2.01 -21.77 8.14
C GLY A 133 -2.33 -22.98 9.02
N SER A 134 -3.25 -22.84 9.98
CA SER A 134 -3.66 -23.93 10.89
C SER A 134 -4.50 -25.01 10.22
N LYS A 135 -5.10 -24.71 9.06
CA LYS A 135 -5.91 -25.67 8.29
C LYS A 135 -5.07 -26.74 7.55
N ALA A 136 -3.74 -26.65 7.61
CA ALA A 136 -2.82 -27.45 6.79
C ALA A 136 -2.16 -28.64 7.49
N GLN A 137 -2.57 -28.99 8.73
CA GLN A 137 -1.93 -30.02 9.55
C GLN A 137 -2.59 -31.42 9.51
N TYR A 138 -3.38 -31.75 8.50
CA TYR A 138 -4.03 -33.07 8.39
C TYR A 138 -3.64 -33.81 7.12
#